data_AF-A0A398A0Q3-F1
#
_entry.id   AF-A0A398A0Q3-F1
#
_cell.length_a   1.000
_cell.length_b   1.000
_cell.length_c   1.000
_cell.angle_alpha   90.00
_cell.angle_beta   90.00
_cell.angle_gamma   90.00
#
_symmetry.space_group_name_H-M   'P 1'
#
loop_
_entity.id
_entity.type
_entity.pdbx_description
1 polymer ?
#
loop_
_entity_poly.entity_id
_entity_poly.type
_entity_poly.pdbx_seq_one_letter_code
_entity_poly.pdbx_strand_id
1 'polypeptide(L)'
;MDITSNELLRSKALSETLIKGSSGTAAYYLASDENVHSLRLSCVGGKRKRNEHGGSNDDGAGLKFNDFEKLRKEVNFSVGETWALYDEVDGMPRLYARIRKVSAPLFGLRITHLEPDPDDEREVLWFEQDLPVSTGQFRLGKNENTKDCSLFSHVIHCKEGSNTGHLIVSPRKGETWALFKNWDIIKWSSEPDSHSSYKYEIVEILSDHADGTGVSVAFLHKAKGFASVFFRMGTGDDADMIQIPSHSLYRFSHMIPSFKLTGTEAKGLPKDAYELDQAALPATTVQEKPVPSHIIPVPKAEALCLPSSEGKVIKTGQFWAFGGSYDDTPRYYGRIQKITVTQTFEQTAETKVHVCRLKATSFPQNVIKWKDKSMPVGCGTFSMLKNCSTLYPQHLTHQIFPQTSMDGNEFTILPKVGQLWVIYRLWAPHFGVGALDEHCLDFDMVQVLDDAFNYKVLALEQVLVTSEEKNKFFRAAKSRPSYCYDEDGPGVIFTIPQSKMLRFSHPIPASRVTKEVDGEMIVLFEVDKKALPYGW
;
A
#
# COMPACT_ATOMS: atom_id res chain seq x y z
N MET A 1 60.76 4.97 45.98
CA MET A 1 59.70 4.84 44.95
C MET A 1 59.10 3.46 45.11
N ASP A 2 57.78 3.47 45.16
CA ASP A 2 56.84 2.47 45.69
C ASP A 2 56.76 1.14 44.89
N ILE A 3 56.71 -0.02 45.58
CA ILE A 3 55.54 -0.90 45.92
C ILE A 3 55.13 -1.79 44.73
N THR A 4 55.65 -3.03 44.61
CA THR A 4 55.18 -4.34 45.17
C THR A 4 53.79 -4.78 44.67
N SER A 5 53.47 -6.05 44.43
CA SER A 5 54.22 -7.31 44.27
C SER A 5 53.24 -8.32 43.68
N ASN A 6 53.78 -9.21 42.86
CA ASN A 6 53.10 -10.30 42.19
C ASN A 6 52.70 -11.47 43.12
N GLU A 7 51.64 -12.15 42.67
CA GLU A 7 51.36 -13.60 42.69
C GLU A 7 51.34 -14.38 44.02
N LEU A 8 50.20 -15.03 44.33
CA LEU A 8 50.14 -16.52 44.36
C LEU A 8 48.71 -17.11 44.53
N LEU A 9 48.35 -17.98 43.58
CA LEU A 9 47.71 -19.30 43.70
C LEU A 9 46.45 -19.58 44.55
N ARG A 10 45.42 -20.03 43.80
CA ARG A 10 44.47 -21.13 44.06
C ARG A 10 44.78 -22.05 45.26
N SER A 11 43.79 -22.25 46.13
CA SER A 11 43.10 -23.53 46.41
C SER A 11 42.28 -23.39 47.70
N LYS A 12 40.98 -23.73 47.63
CA LYS A 12 40.03 -23.59 48.74
C LYS A 12 39.25 -24.91 48.85
N ALA A 13 39.41 -25.63 49.96
CA ALA A 13 38.57 -26.73 50.42
C ALA A 13 38.87 -26.97 51.92
N LEU A 14 37.95 -26.60 52.81
CA LEU A 14 37.13 -27.44 53.73
C LEU A 14 37.49 -26.94 55.15
N SER A 15 36.66 -26.84 56.19
CA SER A 15 35.34 -27.30 56.63
C SER A 15 35.01 -26.42 57.88
N GLU A 16 33.79 -26.11 58.31
CA GLU A 16 32.91 -26.92 59.16
C GLU A 16 31.65 -26.10 59.56
N THR A 17 30.48 -26.72 59.37
CA THR A 17 29.27 -26.82 60.22
C THR A 17 28.91 -25.77 61.31
N LEU A 18 27.74 -25.13 61.11
CA LEU A 18 26.46 -25.28 61.85
C LEU A 18 26.41 -25.06 63.39
N ILE A 19 25.55 -24.12 63.85
CA ILE A 19 24.44 -24.27 64.84
C ILE A 19 24.15 -22.98 65.67
N LYS A 20 22.85 -22.73 65.89
CA LYS A 20 22.14 -21.82 66.85
C LYS A 20 22.00 -20.34 66.43
N GLY A 21 20.81 -19.73 66.47
CA GLY A 21 19.52 -20.18 67.01
C GLY A 21 18.37 -19.30 66.52
N SER A 22 17.18 -19.89 66.47
CA SER A 22 15.97 -19.33 65.89
C SER A 22 15.21 -18.41 66.85
N SER A 23 14.46 -17.49 66.23
CA SER A 23 13.04 -17.21 66.48
C SER A 23 12.62 -16.70 67.86
N GLY A 24 12.44 -15.38 67.97
CA GLY A 24 11.42 -14.77 68.81
C GLY A 24 10.03 -14.89 68.18
N THR A 25 9.15 -15.63 68.85
CA THR A 25 7.74 -15.84 68.49
C THR A 25 6.91 -14.61 68.87
N ALA A 26 6.06 -14.18 67.95
CA ALA A 26 5.00 -13.20 68.18
C ALA A 26 3.89 -13.78 69.08
N ALA A 27 3.34 -12.94 69.97
CA ALA A 27 2.08 -13.17 70.65
C ALA A 27 1.15 -11.97 70.43
N TYR A 28 -0.07 -12.32 70.02
CA TYR A 28 -1.28 -11.58 69.73
C TYR A 28 -1.64 -10.44 70.71
N TYR A 29 -2.30 -9.38 70.24
CA TYR A 29 -3.73 -9.07 70.49
C TYR A 29 -4.18 -7.71 69.91
N LEU A 30 -5.17 -7.82 69.01
CA LEU A 30 -6.36 -7.00 68.74
C LEU A 30 -6.50 -5.51 69.14
N ALA A 31 -6.97 -4.77 68.12
CA ALA A 31 -8.05 -3.77 68.08
C ALA A 31 -7.74 -2.28 68.39
N SER A 32 -7.99 -1.43 67.39
CA SER A 32 -8.93 -0.30 67.49
C SER A 32 -9.14 0.38 66.14
N ASP A 33 -10.42 0.56 65.77
CA ASP A 33 -10.90 1.49 64.75
C ASP A 33 -10.40 2.91 65.04
N GLU A 34 -9.75 3.56 64.07
CA GLU A 34 -9.85 5.01 63.92
C GLU A 34 -9.92 5.40 62.43
N ASN A 35 -10.96 6.17 62.13
CA ASN A 35 -11.18 6.89 60.88
C ASN A 35 -9.94 7.67 60.46
N VAL A 36 -9.35 7.33 59.32
CA VAL A 36 -8.54 8.27 58.56
C VAL A 36 -9.33 8.70 57.33
N HIS A 37 -9.72 9.96 57.36
CA HIS A 37 -10.31 10.71 56.25
C HIS A 37 -9.54 10.44 54.95
N SER A 38 -10.17 9.68 54.04
CA SER A 38 -9.85 9.74 52.62
C SER A 38 -10.16 11.17 52.15
N LEU A 39 -9.10 11.94 51.94
CA LEU A 39 -9.19 13.23 51.25
C LEU A 39 -9.80 12.98 49.87
N ARG A 40 -11.02 13.49 49.68
CA ARG A 40 -11.57 13.82 48.38
C ARG A 40 -10.57 14.71 47.65
N LEU A 41 -9.76 14.16 46.75
CA LEU A 41 -9.15 14.99 45.72
C LEU A 41 -10.24 15.32 44.70
N SER A 42 -10.70 16.56 44.80
CA SER A 42 -11.58 17.21 43.85
C SER A 42 -10.99 17.15 42.44
N CYS A 43 -11.78 16.65 41.50
CA CYS A 43 -11.52 16.62 40.08
C CYS A 43 -11.31 18.05 39.52
N VAL A 44 -10.06 18.42 39.24
CA VAL A 44 -9.74 19.50 38.29
C VAL A 44 -8.45 19.12 37.54
N GLY A 45 -8.56 18.16 36.63
CA GLY A 45 -7.57 17.90 35.59
C GLY A 45 -8.17 18.34 34.25
N GLY A 46 -7.50 19.26 33.56
CA GLY A 46 -7.99 19.83 32.30
C GLY A 46 -8.21 18.75 31.24
N LYS A 47 -9.47 18.55 30.84
CA LYS A 47 -9.83 17.75 29.67
C LYS A 47 -9.09 18.30 28.44
N ARG A 48 -8.14 17.55 27.89
CA ARG A 48 -7.68 17.78 26.51
C ARG A 48 -8.91 17.57 25.61
N LYS A 49 -9.42 18.64 25.02
CA LYS A 49 -10.52 18.59 24.04
C LYS A 49 -10.07 17.71 22.88
N ARG A 50 -10.73 16.57 22.72
CA ARG A 50 -10.62 15.70 21.55
C ARG A 50 -11.59 16.26 20.51
N ASN A 51 -11.09 16.59 19.32
CA ASN A 51 -11.90 17.17 18.25
C ASN A 51 -12.97 16.16 17.81
N GLU A 52 -14.23 16.50 18.06
CA GLU A 52 -15.38 15.87 17.42
C GLU A 52 -15.67 16.61 16.09
N HIS A 53 -15.72 15.84 15.00
CA HIS A 53 -16.31 16.12 13.69
C HIS A 53 -15.79 17.25 12.80
N GLY A 54 -15.55 16.86 11.53
CA GLY A 54 -15.84 17.69 10.35
C GLY A 54 -14.63 18.42 9.78
N GLY A 55 -14.31 18.15 8.52
CA GLY A 55 -13.10 18.61 7.87
C GLY A 55 -12.90 20.13 7.89
N SER A 56 -11.67 20.53 8.20
CA SER A 56 -11.07 21.76 7.69
C SER A 56 -9.61 21.49 7.39
N ASN A 57 -9.13 21.99 6.25
CA ASN A 57 -7.72 22.04 5.92
C ASN A 57 -6.98 22.80 7.03
N ASP A 58 -6.13 22.08 7.77
CA ASP A 58 -5.18 22.64 8.72
C ASP A 58 -3.78 22.48 8.12
N ASP A 59 -3.16 23.60 7.76
CA ASP A 59 -1.89 23.71 7.02
C ASP A 59 -0.65 23.31 7.86
N GLY A 60 -0.76 22.31 8.73
CA GLY A 60 0.33 21.82 9.58
C GLY A 60 0.29 20.34 9.96
N ALA A 61 -0.76 19.59 9.60
CA ALA A 61 -0.86 18.17 9.94
C ALA A 61 -0.23 17.30 8.84
N GLY A 62 0.92 16.67 9.13
CA GLY A 62 1.55 15.72 8.21
C GLY A 62 0.61 14.59 7.76
N LEU A 63 0.98 13.87 6.71
CA LEU A 63 0.14 12.80 6.14
C LEU A 63 -0.14 11.67 7.16
N LYS A 64 -1.38 11.16 7.15
CA LYS A 64 -1.88 10.00 7.93
C LYS A 64 -2.44 8.94 6.98
N PHE A 65 -2.33 7.65 7.32
CA PHE A 65 -2.74 6.53 6.47
C PHE A 65 -3.79 5.64 7.11
N ASN A 66 -3.73 5.45 8.43
CA ASN A 66 -4.62 4.54 9.17
C ASN A 66 -5.43 5.28 10.24
N ASP A 67 -6.65 4.77 10.47
CA ASP A 67 -7.57 5.28 11.48
C ASP A 67 -7.60 4.34 12.68
N PHE A 68 -6.77 4.65 13.68
CA PHE A 68 -6.68 3.86 14.93
C PHE A 68 -7.94 3.95 15.78
N GLU A 69 -8.79 4.97 15.61
CA GLU A 69 -10.01 5.10 16.40
C GLU A 69 -11.03 4.02 16.06
N LYS A 70 -10.98 3.48 14.83
CA LYS A 70 -11.79 2.33 14.45
C LYS A 70 -11.52 1.10 15.30
N LEU A 71 -10.33 0.97 15.91
CA LEU A 71 -9.98 -0.16 16.77
C LEU A 71 -10.66 -0.10 18.14
N ARG A 72 -11.04 1.10 18.61
CA ARG A 72 -11.62 1.34 19.95
C ARG A 72 -13.15 1.38 19.96
N LYS A 73 -13.80 1.02 18.85
CA LYS A 73 -15.26 1.03 18.75
C LYS A 73 -15.87 -0.09 19.60
N GLU A 74 -17.06 0.17 20.14
CA GLU A 74 -17.83 -0.75 21.00
C GLU A 74 -17.92 -2.18 20.46
N VAL A 75 -18.04 -2.32 19.13
CA VAL A 75 -18.17 -3.61 18.43
C VAL A 75 -16.91 -4.50 18.52
N ASN A 76 -15.74 -3.93 18.82
CA ASN A 76 -14.48 -4.66 18.82
C ASN A 76 -14.13 -5.28 20.18
N PHE A 77 -14.83 -4.91 21.26
CA PHE A 77 -14.54 -5.44 22.58
C PHE A 77 -15.08 -6.88 22.72
N SER A 78 -14.21 -7.80 23.14
CA SER A 78 -14.59 -9.20 23.34
C SER A 78 -14.27 -9.70 24.75
N VAL A 79 -15.11 -10.61 25.26
CA VAL A 79 -14.90 -11.22 26.58
C VAL A 79 -13.62 -12.06 26.57
N GLY A 80 -12.80 -11.89 27.60
CA GLY A 80 -11.55 -12.63 27.79
C GLY A 80 -10.30 -11.88 27.35
N GLU A 81 -10.44 -10.85 26.51
CA GLU A 81 -9.33 -10.01 26.04
C GLU A 81 -8.73 -9.17 27.17
N THR A 82 -7.44 -8.89 27.07
CA THR A 82 -6.75 -7.92 27.93
C THR A 82 -6.41 -6.69 27.11
N TRP A 83 -6.74 -5.52 27.64
CA TRP A 83 -6.53 -4.24 26.98
C TRP A 83 -5.60 -3.35 27.79
N ALA A 84 -4.83 -2.53 27.09
CA ALA A 84 -4.11 -1.39 27.64
C ALA A 84 -5.02 -0.17 27.80
N LEU A 85 -4.88 0.50 28.93
CA LEU A 85 -5.63 1.67 29.36
C LEU A 85 -4.68 2.82 29.61
N TYR A 86 -5.14 4.04 29.31
CA TYR A 86 -4.38 5.25 29.55
C TYR A 86 -4.28 5.56 31.05
N ASP A 87 -3.08 5.85 31.54
CA ASP A 87 -2.86 6.34 32.90
C ASP A 87 -3.16 7.84 33.03
N GLU A 88 -3.25 8.30 34.27
CA GLU A 88 -3.53 9.70 34.60
C GLU A 88 -2.26 10.55 34.71
N VAL A 89 -1.07 9.94 34.65
CA VAL A 89 0.22 10.61 34.93
C VAL A 89 0.64 11.46 33.74
N ASP A 90 0.82 10.85 32.57
CA ASP A 90 1.14 11.54 31.32
C ASP A 90 0.24 11.10 30.15
N GLY A 91 -0.77 10.28 30.43
CA GLY A 91 -1.76 9.85 29.45
C GLY A 91 -1.25 8.75 28.54
N MET A 92 -0.29 7.93 28.99
CA MET A 92 0.26 6.81 28.21
C MET A 92 -0.43 5.49 28.59
N PRO A 93 -0.52 4.52 27.66
CA PRO A 93 -1.30 3.30 27.87
C PRO A 93 -0.53 2.24 28.67
N ARG A 94 -0.34 2.46 29.98
CA ARG A 94 0.45 1.59 30.87
C ARG A 94 -0.37 0.69 31.79
N LEU A 95 -1.65 1.04 32.00
CA LEU A 95 -2.55 0.25 32.84
C LEU A 95 -3.14 -0.88 32.01
N TYR A 96 -3.47 -2.01 32.64
CA TYR A 96 -4.05 -3.15 31.93
C TYR A 96 -5.34 -3.62 32.58
N ALA A 97 -6.31 -4.05 31.78
CA ALA A 97 -7.54 -4.64 32.29
C ALA A 97 -8.07 -5.77 31.40
N ARG A 98 -8.59 -6.82 32.02
CA ARG A 98 -9.20 -7.96 31.35
C ARG A 98 -10.72 -7.80 31.27
N ILE A 99 -11.28 -7.99 30.08
CA ILE A 99 -12.73 -7.91 29.85
C ILE A 99 -13.39 -9.18 30.37
N ARG A 100 -14.30 -9.02 31.34
CA ARG A 100 -15.08 -10.11 31.94
C ARG A 100 -16.45 -10.25 31.32
N LYS A 101 -17.05 -9.13 30.88
CA LYS A 101 -18.37 -9.12 30.27
C LYS A 101 -18.51 -7.93 29.35
N VAL A 102 -19.15 -8.16 28.20
CA VAL A 102 -19.65 -7.12 27.29
C VAL A 102 -21.17 -7.19 27.33
N SER A 103 -21.82 -6.06 27.58
CA SER A 103 -23.28 -5.97 27.70
C SER A 103 -23.90 -5.36 26.44
N ALA A 104 -25.05 -5.87 26.04
CA ALA A 104 -25.87 -5.37 24.92
C ALA A 104 -27.37 -5.49 25.30
N PRO A 105 -28.28 -4.64 24.76
CA PRO A 105 -28.06 -3.64 23.71
C PRO A 105 -27.49 -2.31 24.21
N LEU A 106 -27.57 -2.01 25.51
CA LEU A 106 -26.87 -0.88 26.12
C LEU A 106 -25.42 -1.29 26.39
N PHE A 107 -24.48 -0.72 25.63
CA PHE A 107 -23.08 -1.02 25.77
C PHE A 107 -22.58 -0.76 27.20
N GLY A 108 -21.77 -1.69 27.68
CA GLY A 108 -21.12 -1.61 28.98
C GLY A 108 -20.17 -2.77 29.19
N LEU A 109 -19.01 -2.46 29.73
CA LEU A 109 -17.94 -3.41 30.01
C LEU A 109 -17.86 -3.66 31.51
N ARG A 110 -17.69 -4.93 31.89
CA ARG A 110 -17.15 -5.30 33.20
C ARG A 110 -15.71 -5.71 32.98
N ILE A 111 -14.78 -5.02 33.63
CA ILE A 111 -13.35 -5.26 33.53
C ILE A 111 -12.77 -5.66 34.89
N THR A 112 -11.65 -6.36 34.87
CA THR A 112 -10.80 -6.58 36.04
C THR A 112 -9.45 -5.93 35.74
N HIS A 113 -9.04 -4.96 36.55
CA HIS A 113 -7.71 -4.36 36.44
C HIS A 113 -6.63 -5.40 36.74
N LEU A 114 -5.48 -5.25 36.08
CA LEU A 114 -4.28 -6.02 36.37
C LEU A 114 -3.38 -5.15 37.25
N GLU A 115 -2.98 -5.69 38.39
CA GLU A 115 -2.06 -5.04 39.33
C GLU A 115 -0.67 -5.66 39.15
N PRO A 116 0.40 -4.85 39.06
CA PRO A 116 1.76 -5.36 39.09
C PRO A 116 2.00 -6.23 40.33
N ASP A 117 2.70 -7.34 40.15
CA ASP A 117 3.00 -8.30 41.21
C ASP A 117 4.46 -8.75 41.07
N PRO A 118 5.42 -7.86 41.38
CA PRO A 118 6.85 -8.10 41.19
C PRO A 118 7.41 -9.14 42.16
N ASP A 119 8.36 -9.96 41.68
CA ASP A 119 9.02 -11.00 42.48
C ASP A 119 10.51 -10.67 42.79
N ASP A 120 11.18 -9.81 42.00
CA ASP A 120 12.58 -9.37 42.22
C ASP A 120 12.64 -8.15 43.15
N GLU A 121 13.61 -8.11 44.08
CA GLU A 121 13.75 -7.02 45.06
C GLU A 121 13.82 -5.62 44.42
N ARG A 122 14.42 -5.47 43.23
CA ARG A 122 14.50 -4.17 42.54
C ARG A 122 13.19 -3.78 41.90
N GLU A 123 12.43 -4.76 41.41
CA GLU A 123 11.11 -4.55 40.83
C GLU A 123 10.10 -4.17 41.93
N VAL A 124 10.21 -4.81 43.10
CA VAL A 124 9.44 -4.44 44.30
C VAL A 124 9.74 -2.99 44.69
N LEU A 125 11.01 -2.61 44.80
CA LEU A 125 11.38 -1.23 45.14
C LEU A 125 10.85 -0.23 44.10
N TRP A 126 10.95 -0.54 42.81
CA TRP A 126 10.40 0.31 41.74
C TRP A 126 8.89 0.51 41.89
N PHE A 127 8.17 -0.58 42.16
CA PHE A 127 6.72 -0.54 42.36
C PHE A 127 6.32 0.23 43.63
N GLU A 128 7.04 0.07 44.74
CA GLU A 128 6.78 0.80 45.99
C GLU A 128 7.01 2.31 45.88
N GLN A 129 7.77 2.76 44.89
CA GLN A 129 7.98 4.18 44.58
C GLN A 129 6.94 4.74 43.59
N ASP A 130 5.84 4.02 43.36
CA ASP A 130 4.77 4.38 42.43
C ASP A 130 5.27 4.64 40.99
N LEU A 131 6.38 4.01 40.59
CA LEU A 131 6.91 4.13 39.24
C LEU A 131 6.13 3.24 38.26
N PRO A 132 5.97 3.64 36.99
CA PRO A 132 5.12 2.90 36.06
C PRO A 132 5.66 1.49 35.75
N VAL A 133 4.76 0.50 35.76
CA VAL A 133 5.07 -0.91 35.42
C VAL A 133 4.19 -1.35 34.26
N SER A 134 4.80 -1.79 33.16
CA SER A 134 4.10 -2.18 31.93
C SER A 134 4.49 -3.57 31.42
N THR A 135 5.49 -4.20 32.02
CA THR A 135 5.96 -5.55 31.67
C THR A 135 6.23 -6.34 32.96
N GLY A 136 6.29 -7.66 32.85
CA GLY A 136 6.48 -8.55 33.98
C GLY A 136 5.19 -9.21 34.43
N GLN A 137 5.15 -9.57 35.71
CA GLN A 137 4.08 -10.34 36.33
C GLN A 137 2.98 -9.42 36.86
N PHE A 138 1.74 -9.79 36.56
CA PHE A 138 0.54 -9.11 36.99
C PHE A 138 -0.43 -10.10 37.62
N ARG A 139 -1.14 -9.65 38.64
CA ARG A 139 -2.27 -10.37 39.24
C ARG A 139 -3.58 -9.68 38.92
N LEU A 140 -4.68 -10.40 39.08
CA LEU A 140 -6.02 -9.84 38.91
C LEU A 140 -6.39 -9.00 40.14
N GLY A 141 -6.61 -7.70 39.92
CA GLY A 141 -7.01 -6.73 40.93
C GLY A 141 -8.51 -6.46 40.96
N LYS A 142 -8.86 -5.18 41.13
CA LYS A 142 -10.25 -4.73 41.32
C LYS A 142 -11.10 -4.89 40.05
N ASN A 143 -12.37 -5.23 40.26
CA ASN A 143 -13.39 -5.23 39.22
C ASN A 143 -14.04 -3.85 39.10
N GLU A 144 -14.30 -3.42 37.87
CA GLU A 144 -14.95 -2.16 37.55
C GLU A 144 -15.98 -2.35 36.43
N ASN A 145 -17.06 -1.56 36.45
CA ASN A 145 -17.95 -1.45 35.29
C ASN A 145 -17.78 -0.08 34.67
N THR A 146 -17.57 -0.02 33.35
CA THR A 146 -17.42 1.23 32.61
C THR A 146 -18.20 1.18 31.30
N LYS A 147 -18.58 2.35 30.80
CA LYS A 147 -19.13 2.54 29.45
C LYS A 147 -18.22 3.39 28.57
N ASP A 148 -17.12 3.88 29.14
CA ASP A 148 -16.23 4.81 28.47
C ASP A 148 -15.15 4.04 27.69
N CYS A 149 -15.31 3.98 26.36
CA CYS A 149 -14.33 3.37 25.47
C CYS A 149 -13.04 4.19 25.38
N SER A 150 -13.05 5.48 25.73
CA SER A 150 -11.87 6.35 25.59
C SER A 150 -10.74 6.03 26.58
N LEU A 151 -11.06 5.25 27.62
CA LEU A 151 -10.08 4.69 28.54
C LEU A 151 -9.15 3.67 27.86
N PHE A 152 -9.61 3.02 26.79
CA PHE A 152 -8.94 1.89 26.17
C PHE A 152 -8.07 2.32 25.00
N SER A 153 -6.83 1.84 24.99
CA SER A 153 -5.86 2.10 23.94
C SER A 153 -5.87 0.99 22.88
N HIS A 154 -5.56 -0.24 23.26
CA HIS A 154 -5.43 -1.39 22.35
C HIS A 154 -5.44 -2.72 23.11
N VAL A 155 -5.65 -3.83 22.40
CA VAL A 155 -5.53 -5.18 22.94
C VAL A 155 -4.04 -5.52 23.14
N ILE A 156 -3.70 -6.11 24.28
CA ILE A 156 -2.37 -6.65 24.55
C ILE A 156 -2.42 -8.17 24.66
N HIS A 157 -1.26 -8.80 24.41
CA HIS A 157 -1.10 -10.24 24.62
C HIS A 157 -0.45 -10.52 25.97
N CYS A 158 -1.05 -11.42 26.74
CA CYS A 158 -0.52 -11.90 28.01
C CYS A 158 -0.39 -13.41 27.97
N LYS A 159 0.67 -13.95 28.57
CA LYS A 159 0.80 -15.38 28.83
C LYS A 159 0.20 -15.69 30.21
N GLU A 160 -0.49 -16.81 30.35
CA GLU A 160 -0.84 -17.30 31.69
C GLU A 160 0.43 -17.80 32.39
N GLY A 161 0.62 -17.38 33.64
CA GLY A 161 1.76 -17.80 34.47
C GLY A 161 1.66 -19.27 34.87
N SER A 162 2.75 -19.80 35.43
CA SER A 162 2.83 -21.18 35.94
C SER A 162 1.86 -21.46 37.10
N ASN A 163 1.48 -20.41 37.85
CA ASN A 163 0.51 -20.45 38.94
C ASN A 163 -0.84 -19.86 38.49
N THR A 164 -1.95 -20.51 38.89
CA THR A 164 -3.31 -20.06 38.55
C THR A 164 -3.56 -18.64 39.08
N GLY A 165 -3.69 -17.66 38.20
CA GLY A 165 -4.10 -16.29 38.55
C GLY A 165 -3.12 -15.18 38.18
N HIS A 166 -1.90 -15.51 37.77
CA HIS A 166 -0.92 -14.52 37.29
C HIS A 166 -0.89 -14.46 35.76
N LEU A 167 -0.70 -13.26 35.24
CA LEU A 167 -0.56 -12.95 33.82
C LEU A 167 0.81 -12.32 33.60
N ILE A 168 1.52 -12.76 32.58
CA ILE A 168 2.84 -12.25 32.22
C ILE A 168 2.68 -11.40 30.96
N VAL A 169 3.06 -10.12 31.06
CA VAL A 169 3.11 -9.18 29.94
C VAL A 169 4.57 -9.03 29.52
N SER A 170 4.87 -9.38 28.27
CA SER A 170 6.23 -9.30 27.73
C SER A 170 6.21 -8.74 26.31
N PRO A 171 7.16 -7.86 25.93
CA PRO A 171 7.30 -7.41 24.55
C PRO A 171 7.47 -8.59 23.57
N ARG A 172 6.83 -8.50 22.41
CA ARG A 172 6.85 -9.56 21.39
C ARG A 172 7.39 -9.05 20.07
N LYS A 173 8.00 -9.95 19.30
CA LYS A 173 8.58 -9.65 18.00
C LYS A 173 7.56 -8.99 17.06
N GLY A 174 7.98 -7.88 16.45
CA GLY A 174 7.19 -7.09 15.52
C GLY A 174 6.33 -6.00 16.18
N GLU A 175 6.20 -6.00 17.51
CA GLU A 175 5.52 -4.92 18.21
C GLU A 175 6.37 -3.65 18.26
N THR A 176 5.71 -2.51 18.44
CA THR A 176 6.37 -1.23 18.65
C THR A 176 6.18 -0.78 20.10
N TRP A 177 7.25 -0.34 20.75
CA TRP A 177 7.26 0.01 22.16
C TRP A 177 7.97 1.34 22.41
N ALA A 178 7.55 2.05 23.46
CA ALA A 178 8.30 3.15 24.04
C ALA A 178 9.23 2.64 25.15
N LEU A 179 10.49 3.04 25.11
CA LEU A 179 11.47 2.81 26.18
C LEU A 179 11.71 4.10 26.94
N PHE A 180 11.88 4.02 28.26
CA PHE A 180 12.38 5.14 29.05
C PHE A 180 13.82 5.46 28.64
N LYS A 181 14.07 6.75 28.34
CA LYS A 181 15.39 7.29 28.03
C LYS A 181 16.14 7.64 29.32
N ASN A 182 17.45 7.41 29.34
CA ASN A 182 18.30 7.60 30.54
C ASN A 182 17.78 6.83 31.76
N TRP A 183 17.20 5.65 31.50
CA TRP A 183 16.65 4.76 32.52
C TRP A 183 17.78 4.10 33.33
N ASP A 184 17.62 4.12 34.65
CA ASP A 184 18.47 3.41 35.61
C ASP A 184 17.58 2.97 36.78
N ILE A 185 17.35 1.66 36.90
CA ILE A 185 16.42 1.09 37.90
C ILE A 185 16.77 1.47 39.32
N ILE A 186 18.06 1.66 39.63
CA ILE A 186 18.52 1.96 40.98
C ILE A 186 18.34 3.46 41.25
N LYS A 187 18.80 4.32 40.34
CA LYS A 187 18.73 5.77 40.53
C LYS A 187 17.31 6.31 40.55
N TRP A 188 16.47 5.80 39.66
CA TRP A 188 15.08 6.27 39.57
C TRP A 188 14.28 5.88 40.81
N SER A 189 14.51 4.67 41.33
CA SER A 189 13.87 4.22 42.57
C SER A 189 14.39 4.96 43.81
N SER A 190 15.62 5.49 43.79
CA SER A 190 16.15 6.29 44.90
C SER A 190 15.75 7.77 44.86
N GLU A 191 15.42 8.31 43.69
CA GLU A 191 15.11 9.73 43.47
C GLU A 191 13.90 9.93 42.53
N PRO A 192 12.69 9.43 42.88
CA PRO A 192 11.55 9.43 41.96
C PRO A 192 11.11 10.83 41.51
N ASP A 193 11.18 11.82 42.42
CA ASP A 193 10.78 13.21 42.15
C ASP A 193 11.65 13.89 41.07
N SER A 194 12.91 13.45 40.93
CA SER A 194 13.87 13.97 39.93
C SER A 194 13.51 13.56 38.49
N HIS A 195 12.54 12.66 38.32
CA HIS A 195 12.23 12.01 37.03
C HIS A 195 10.80 12.24 36.52
N SER A 196 10.10 13.25 37.06
CA SER A 196 8.70 13.60 36.74
C SER A 196 8.38 13.93 35.27
N SER A 197 9.39 14.12 34.40
CA SER A 197 9.18 14.27 32.95
C SER A 197 9.88 13.16 32.17
N TYR A 198 9.13 12.09 31.92
CA TYR A 198 9.64 10.95 31.18
C TYR A 198 9.98 11.33 29.73
N LYS A 199 11.15 10.85 29.28
CA LYS A 199 11.59 10.93 27.89
C LYS A 199 11.63 9.54 27.30
N TYR A 200 11.33 9.44 26.01
CA TYR A 200 11.15 8.15 25.37
C TYR A 200 12.00 7.97 24.14
N GLU A 201 12.35 6.72 23.89
CA GLU A 201 12.88 6.24 22.64
C GLU A 201 11.92 5.20 22.07
N ILE A 202 11.55 5.34 20.81
CA ILE A 202 10.60 4.44 20.16
C ILE A 202 11.39 3.31 19.51
N VAL A 203 10.96 2.07 19.73
CA VAL A 203 11.66 0.89 19.23
C VAL A 203 10.71 -0.13 18.63
N GLU A 204 11.23 -0.93 17.71
CA GLU A 204 10.62 -2.17 17.23
C GLU A 204 11.28 -3.37 17.91
N ILE A 205 10.47 -4.35 18.31
CA ILE A 205 10.97 -5.60 18.90
C ILE A 205 11.41 -6.57 17.80
N LEU A 206 12.66 -7.04 17.86
CA LEU A 206 13.25 -7.92 16.84
C LEU A 206 13.20 -9.40 17.22
N SER A 207 13.22 -9.71 18.52
CA SER A 207 13.17 -11.06 19.06
C SER A 207 12.15 -11.16 20.19
N ASP A 208 11.48 -12.31 20.28
CA ASP A 208 10.66 -12.62 21.44
C ASP A 208 11.55 -12.84 22.67
N HIS A 209 11.01 -12.57 23.86
CA HIS A 209 11.69 -12.87 25.11
C HIS A 209 11.94 -14.39 25.22
N ALA A 210 13.17 -14.81 24.96
CA ALA A 210 13.64 -16.18 25.16
C ALA A 210 14.40 -16.25 26.49
N ASP A 211 14.07 -17.26 27.29
CA ASP A 211 14.49 -17.41 28.68
C ASP A 211 16.00 -17.17 28.85
N GLY A 212 16.34 -16.05 29.50
CA GLY A 212 17.67 -15.71 29.99
C GLY A 212 18.51 -14.75 29.14
N THR A 213 18.16 -14.45 27.88
CA THR A 213 18.99 -13.59 27.01
C THR A 213 18.50 -12.15 26.90
N GLY A 214 17.24 -11.84 27.20
CA GLY A 214 16.68 -10.50 27.07
C GLY A 214 15.97 -10.26 25.74
N VAL A 215 15.67 -9.00 25.40
CA VAL A 215 14.87 -8.61 24.23
C VAL A 215 15.71 -7.74 23.30
N SER A 216 15.88 -8.16 22.04
CA SER A 216 16.56 -7.36 21.02
C SER A 216 15.59 -6.36 20.41
N VAL A 217 16.00 -5.09 20.32
CA VAL A 217 15.18 -4.00 19.80
C VAL A 217 15.94 -3.17 18.78
N ALA A 218 15.23 -2.54 17.85
CA ALA A 218 15.76 -1.56 16.91
C ALA A 218 15.12 -0.19 17.14
N PHE A 219 15.91 0.87 17.18
CA PHE A 219 15.40 2.23 17.30
C PHE A 219 14.66 2.69 16.04
N LEU A 220 13.55 3.39 16.26
CA LEU A 220 12.74 4.03 15.23
C LEU A 220 12.80 5.55 15.37
N HIS A 221 12.85 6.23 14.23
CA HIS A 221 12.90 7.69 14.15
C HIS A 221 11.69 8.24 13.40
N LYS A 222 11.17 9.38 13.86
CA LYS A 222 10.05 10.06 13.20
C LYS A 222 10.50 10.61 11.84
N ALA A 223 9.79 10.26 10.78
CA ALA A 223 10.02 10.77 9.43
C ALA A 223 9.51 12.20 9.31
N LYS A 224 10.37 13.09 8.80
CA LYS A 224 10.01 14.48 8.53
C LYS A 224 8.87 14.58 7.50
N GLY A 225 7.87 15.42 7.79
CA GLY A 225 6.73 15.68 6.88
C GLY A 225 5.55 14.72 7.02
N PHE A 226 5.61 13.75 7.94
CA PHE A 226 4.52 12.82 8.23
C PHE A 226 4.02 13.02 9.67
N ALA A 227 2.74 12.76 9.93
CA ALA A 227 2.19 13.00 11.27
C ALA A 227 2.76 12.02 12.31
N SER A 228 2.82 10.73 11.98
CA SER A 228 3.29 9.68 12.89
C SER A 228 3.94 8.49 12.18
N VAL A 229 4.70 8.75 11.10
CA VAL A 229 5.50 7.70 10.43
C VAL A 229 6.88 7.59 11.08
N PHE A 230 7.28 6.37 11.37
CA PHE A 230 8.53 6.02 12.03
C PHE A 230 9.30 4.96 11.23
N PHE A 231 10.62 5.05 11.21
CA PHE A 231 11.46 4.17 10.41
C PHE A 231 12.83 3.90 11.04
N ARG A 232 13.48 2.81 10.62
CA ARG A 232 14.86 2.49 10.98
C ARG A 232 15.83 3.25 10.08
N MET A 233 16.87 3.87 10.64
CA MET A 233 17.80 4.66 9.82
C MET A 233 18.62 3.80 8.85
N GLY A 234 18.89 2.53 9.21
CA GLY A 234 19.45 1.54 8.30
C GLY A 234 20.92 1.77 7.95
N THR A 235 21.70 2.37 8.84
CA THR A 235 23.13 2.72 8.64
C THR A 235 24.10 1.54 8.52
N GLY A 236 23.65 0.34 8.15
CA GLY A 236 24.50 -0.80 7.79
C GLY A 236 25.22 -1.52 8.93
N ASP A 237 25.31 -0.92 10.12
CA ASP A 237 25.87 -1.51 11.32
C ASP A 237 24.79 -1.71 12.39
N ASP A 238 25.02 -2.65 13.32
CA ASP A 238 24.24 -2.91 14.55
C ASP A 238 24.06 -1.68 15.47
N ALA A 239 24.46 -0.48 15.05
CA ALA A 239 24.43 0.77 15.81
C ALA A 239 23.02 1.20 16.27
N ASP A 240 21.97 0.82 15.54
CA ASP A 240 20.58 1.12 15.90
C ASP A 240 19.89 -0.01 16.68
N MET A 241 20.61 -1.10 16.97
CA MET A 241 20.08 -2.26 17.67
C MET A 241 20.71 -2.40 19.05
N ILE A 242 19.89 -2.69 20.06
CA ILE A 242 20.38 -3.00 21.40
C ILE A 242 19.66 -4.22 21.95
N GLN A 243 20.33 -4.92 22.85
CA GLN A 243 19.74 -6.01 23.61
C GLN A 243 19.41 -5.50 25.01
N ILE A 244 18.12 -5.49 25.36
CA ILE A 244 17.66 -5.15 26.71
C ILE A 244 17.74 -6.42 27.55
N PRO A 245 18.58 -6.46 28.61
CA PRO A 245 18.68 -7.64 29.47
C PRO A 245 17.35 -7.97 30.14
N SER A 246 17.12 -9.26 30.46
CA SER A 246 15.88 -9.70 31.11
C SER A 246 15.61 -9.02 32.46
N HIS A 247 16.65 -8.61 33.20
CA HIS A 247 16.51 -7.88 34.47
C HIS A 247 16.27 -6.37 34.27
N SER A 248 16.07 -5.91 33.03
CA SER A 248 15.82 -4.51 32.67
C SER A 248 14.50 -4.33 31.91
N LEU A 249 13.55 -5.25 32.10
CA LEU A 249 12.25 -5.18 31.44
C LEU A 249 11.43 -3.94 31.86
N TYR A 250 11.65 -3.40 33.06
CA TYR A 250 10.98 -2.17 33.52
C TYR A 250 11.43 -0.91 32.77
N ARG A 251 12.41 -1.03 31.85
CA ARG A 251 12.72 0.02 30.88
C ARG A 251 11.63 0.19 29.83
N PHE A 252 10.83 -0.85 29.54
CA PHE A 252 9.69 -0.76 28.65
C PHE A 252 8.56 0.02 29.33
N SER A 253 8.11 1.10 28.69
CA SER A 253 7.08 1.99 29.24
C SER A 253 5.68 1.59 28.82
N HIS A 254 5.47 1.39 27.52
CA HIS A 254 4.17 0.98 26.95
C HIS A 254 4.33 0.52 25.50
N MET A 255 3.40 -0.31 25.05
CA MET A 255 3.24 -0.65 23.64
C MET A 255 2.54 0.51 22.91
N ILE A 256 2.97 0.75 21.67
CA ILE A 256 2.38 1.74 20.77
C ILE A 256 1.74 0.97 19.61
N PRO A 257 0.41 1.09 19.41
CA PRO A 257 -0.25 0.49 18.27
C PRO A 257 0.37 0.99 16.96
N SER A 258 0.66 0.07 16.05
CA SER A 258 1.35 0.38 14.81
C SER A 258 0.80 -0.40 13.62
N PHE A 259 0.85 0.23 12.45
CA PHE A 259 0.61 -0.41 11.17
C PHE A 259 1.89 -0.36 10.34
N LYS A 260 2.33 -1.52 9.87
CA LYS A 260 3.47 -1.60 8.96
C LYS A 260 3.06 -1.10 7.58
N LEU A 261 3.81 -0.14 7.05
CA LEU A 261 3.58 0.47 5.74
C LEU A 261 4.36 -0.29 4.67
N THR A 262 3.80 -0.35 3.47
CA THR A 262 4.41 -0.99 2.30
C THR A 262 5.46 -0.10 1.63
N GLY A 263 5.44 1.20 1.94
CA GLY A 263 6.31 2.21 1.33
C GLY A 263 5.80 2.69 -0.03
N THR A 264 4.56 2.34 -0.39
CA THR A 264 3.90 2.74 -1.64
C THR A 264 2.73 3.69 -1.42
N GLU A 265 2.33 3.91 -0.16
CA GLU A 265 1.17 4.71 0.24
C GLU A 265 1.33 6.21 -0.05
N ALA A 266 2.56 6.73 0.07
CA ALA A 266 2.91 8.10 -0.33
C ALA A 266 4.39 8.23 -0.69
N LYS A 267 4.71 9.27 -1.46
CA LYS A 267 6.08 9.57 -1.88
C LYS A 267 6.94 9.93 -0.68
N GLY A 268 8.16 9.39 -0.63
CA GLY A 268 9.13 9.67 0.42
C GLY A 268 8.95 8.79 1.67
N LEU A 269 8.03 7.82 1.65
CA LEU A 269 7.97 6.82 2.71
C LEU A 269 9.25 5.97 2.71
N PRO A 270 9.89 5.80 3.86
CA PRO A 270 10.91 4.78 4.04
C PRO A 270 10.32 3.37 3.84
N LYS A 271 11.14 2.45 3.32
CA LYS A 271 10.81 1.02 3.30
C LYS A 271 10.71 0.49 4.73
N ASP A 272 9.77 -0.44 4.96
CA ASP A 272 9.57 -1.06 6.28
C ASP A 272 9.25 -0.04 7.39
N ALA A 273 8.65 1.10 7.03
CA ALA A 273 8.19 2.10 7.99
C ALA A 273 6.91 1.65 8.72
N TYR A 274 6.67 2.25 9.88
CA TYR A 274 5.46 2.05 10.68
C TYR A 274 4.73 3.37 10.84
N GLU A 275 3.41 3.38 10.65
CA GLU A 275 2.57 4.44 11.18
C GLU A 275 2.18 4.08 12.62
N LEU A 276 2.42 5.00 13.55
CA LEU A 276 2.12 4.82 14.97
C LEU A 276 0.88 5.61 15.37
N ASP A 277 0.15 5.10 16.35
CA ASP A 277 -0.98 5.80 16.93
C ASP A 277 -0.52 7.04 17.72
N GLN A 278 -0.98 8.21 17.27
CA GLN A 278 -0.68 9.50 17.91
C GLN A 278 -1.20 9.59 19.34
N ALA A 279 -2.27 8.87 19.68
CA ALA A 279 -2.81 8.86 21.04
C ALA A 279 -1.90 8.11 22.02
N ALA A 280 -1.03 7.23 21.53
CA ALA A 280 -0.04 6.51 22.32
C ALA A 280 1.38 7.02 22.08
N LEU A 281 1.53 8.19 21.45
CA LEU A 281 2.83 8.85 21.30
C LEU A 281 3.03 9.89 22.42
N PRO A 282 4.24 9.94 23.02
CA PRO A 282 4.57 11.00 23.97
C PRO A 282 4.42 12.39 23.36
N ALA A 283 3.90 13.34 24.14
CA ALA A 283 3.72 14.73 23.70
C ALA A 283 5.05 15.47 23.44
N THR A 284 6.16 14.94 23.95
CA THR A 284 7.50 15.49 23.74
C THR A 284 7.86 15.42 22.26
N THR A 285 8.33 16.54 21.69
CA THR A 285 8.74 16.63 20.28
C THR A 285 9.80 15.59 19.96
N VAL A 286 9.40 14.49 19.33
CA VAL A 286 10.33 13.53 18.74
C VAL A 286 11.04 14.25 17.59
N GLN A 287 12.37 14.33 17.64
CA GLN A 287 13.15 14.96 16.58
C GLN A 287 12.86 14.26 15.25
N GLU A 288 12.37 15.04 14.29
CA GLU A 288 12.13 14.57 12.94
C GLU A 288 13.46 14.42 12.21
N LYS A 289 13.66 13.25 11.60
CA LYS A 289 14.82 12.98 10.79
C LYS A 289 14.45 12.98 9.30
N PRO A 290 15.27 13.58 8.43
CA PRO A 290 15.08 13.43 6.99
C PRO A 290 15.26 11.96 6.62
N VAL A 291 14.39 11.46 5.75
CA VAL A 291 14.46 10.08 5.25
C VAL A 291 15.64 9.96 4.28
N PRO A 292 16.64 9.11 4.54
CA PRO A 292 17.71 8.85 3.59
C PRO A 292 17.19 8.32 2.26
N SER A 293 17.73 8.79 1.14
CA SER A 293 17.27 8.41 -0.19
C SER A 293 17.39 6.91 -0.50
N HIS A 294 18.36 6.22 0.12
CA HIS A 294 18.62 4.79 -0.10
C HIS A 294 17.61 3.86 0.58
N ILE A 295 16.86 4.35 1.59
CA ILE A 295 15.80 3.56 2.24
C ILE A 295 14.41 3.88 1.70
N ILE A 296 14.25 4.93 0.91
CA ILE A 296 13.01 5.15 0.15
C ILE A 296 12.95 4.03 -0.89
N PRO A 297 11.87 3.25 -0.98
CA PRO A 297 11.72 2.25 -2.01
C PRO A 297 11.87 2.93 -3.38
N VAL A 298 12.99 2.69 -4.04
CA VAL A 298 13.08 2.93 -5.48
C VAL A 298 12.12 1.92 -6.08
N PRO A 299 11.10 2.34 -6.86
CA PRO A 299 10.23 1.39 -7.53
C PRO A 299 11.12 0.42 -8.32
N LYS A 300 11.18 -0.84 -7.92
CA LYS A 300 11.84 -1.89 -8.69
C LYS A 300 11.22 -1.85 -10.08
N ALA A 301 12.05 -1.84 -11.12
CA ALA A 301 11.65 -1.68 -12.52
C ALA A 301 10.82 -2.87 -13.10
N GLU A 302 10.20 -3.68 -12.24
CA GLU A 302 9.41 -4.83 -12.62
C GLU A 302 7.94 -4.54 -12.30
N ALA A 303 7.18 -4.37 -13.38
CA ALA A 303 5.73 -4.17 -13.44
C ALA A 303 5.21 -2.86 -12.82
N LEU A 304 5.57 -1.72 -13.42
CA LEU A 304 4.71 -0.54 -13.39
C LEU A 304 3.36 -0.91 -14.04
N CYS A 305 2.39 -1.30 -13.22
CA CYS A 305 1.01 -1.45 -13.60
C CYS A 305 0.35 -0.09 -13.38
N LEU A 306 0.28 0.72 -14.42
CA LEU A 306 -0.47 1.96 -14.35
C LEU A 306 -1.93 1.65 -14.66
N PRO A 307 -2.88 1.88 -13.74
CA PRO A 307 -4.26 2.09 -14.14
C PRO A 307 -4.29 3.40 -14.93
N SER A 308 -4.48 3.30 -16.25
CA SER A 308 -5.02 4.43 -17.02
C SER A 308 -6.34 4.87 -16.36
N SER A 309 -6.74 6.14 -16.51
CA SER A 309 -8.03 6.69 -16.03
C SER A 309 -9.29 5.95 -16.51
N GLU A 310 -9.11 4.91 -17.34
CA GLU A 310 -10.14 4.04 -17.92
C GLU A 310 -9.90 2.55 -17.62
N GLY A 311 -9.05 2.18 -16.66
CA GLY A 311 -8.85 0.80 -16.22
C GLY A 311 -7.95 -0.08 -17.11
N LYS A 312 -7.34 0.47 -18.17
CA LYS A 312 -6.36 -0.25 -19.00
C LYS A 312 -4.98 -0.27 -18.34
N VAL A 313 -4.41 -1.47 -18.16
CA VAL A 313 -3.08 -1.68 -17.56
C VAL A 313 -2.01 -1.64 -18.65
N ILE A 314 -1.23 -0.56 -18.69
CA ILE A 314 -0.11 -0.39 -19.62
C ILE A 314 1.15 -0.99 -18.99
N LYS A 315 1.84 -1.88 -19.73
CA LYS A 315 3.04 -2.60 -19.28
C LYS A 315 4.14 -2.55 -20.34
N THR A 316 5.38 -2.62 -19.88
CA THR A 316 6.56 -2.80 -20.73
C THR A 316 6.47 -4.08 -21.55
N GLY A 317 6.97 -4.05 -22.79
CA GLY A 317 6.94 -5.16 -23.73
C GLY A 317 5.67 -5.27 -24.56
N GLN A 318 4.56 -4.61 -24.17
CA GLN A 318 3.32 -4.59 -24.93
C GLN A 318 3.45 -3.78 -26.22
N PHE A 319 2.65 -4.14 -27.23
CA PHE A 319 2.49 -3.39 -28.46
C PHE A 319 1.20 -2.59 -28.41
N TRP A 320 1.25 -1.31 -28.77
CA TRP A 320 0.11 -0.41 -28.74
C TRP A 320 -0.02 0.37 -30.04
N ALA A 321 -1.25 0.69 -30.40
CA ALA A 321 -1.60 1.60 -31.47
C ALA A 321 -1.73 3.04 -30.97
N PHE A 322 -1.31 4.01 -31.77
CA PHE A 322 -1.40 5.43 -31.46
C PHE A 322 -1.57 6.27 -32.74
N GLY A 323 -2.11 7.48 -32.57
CA GLY A 323 -2.36 8.43 -33.66
C GLY A 323 -1.08 9.01 -34.25
N GLY A 324 -1.14 9.36 -35.55
CA GLY A 324 -0.08 10.11 -36.21
C GLY A 324 -0.38 11.61 -36.26
N SER A 325 0.55 12.38 -36.82
CA SER A 325 0.44 13.84 -36.92
C SER A 325 -0.56 14.36 -37.96
N TYR A 326 -1.18 13.49 -38.74
CA TYR A 326 -2.03 13.88 -39.88
C TYR A 326 -3.52 13.92 -39.51
N ASP A 327 -4.07 12.78 -39.08
CA ASP A 327 -5.52 12.61 -38.84
C ASP A 327 -5.84 11.90 -37.51
N ASP A 328 -4.86 11.83 -36.60
CA ASP A 328 -4.91 11.15 -35.29
C ASP A 328 -5.41 9.69 -35.30
N THR A 329 -5.59 9.09 -36.47
CA THR A 329 -6.11 7.73 -36.60
C THR A 329 -5.05 6.72 -36.11
N PRO A 330 -5.42 5.68 -35.33
CA PRO A 330 -4.47 4.79 -34.66
C PRO A 330 -3.83 3.74 -35.57
N ARG A 331 -3.17 4.19 -36.64
CA ARG A 331 -2.48 3.35 -37.64
C ARG A 331 -0.98 3.24 -37.44
N TYR A 332 -0.43 3.86 -36.39
CA TYR A 332 0.96 3.69 -36.00
C TYR A 332 1.06 2.75 -34.81
N TYR A 333 2.11 1.93 -34.82
CA TYR A 333 2.32 0.90 -33.83
C TYR A 333 3.69 1.01 -33.19
N GLY A 334 3.81 0.54 -31.96
CA GLY A 334 5.10 0.50 -31.30
C GLY A 334 5.11 -0.38 -30.06
N ARG A 335 6.30 -0.82 -29.70
CA ARG A 335 6.54 -1.59 -28.49
C ARG A 335 6.97 -0.67 -27.35
N ILE A 336 6.31 -0.79 -26.21
CA ILE A 336 6.68 -0.05 -25.00
C ILE A 336 7.98 -0.66 -24.46
N GLN A 337 9.07 0.11 -24.46
CA GLN A 337 10.35 -0.34 -23.89
C GLN A 337 10.56 0.11 -22.46
N LYS A 338 9.99 1.25 -22.10
CA LYS A 338 10.16 1.83 -20.77
C LYS A 338 8.98 2.70 -20.43
N ILE A 339 8.59 2.69 -19.17
CA ILE A 339 7.62 3.62 -18.60
C ILE A 339 8.37 4.41 -17.55
N THR A 340 8.30 5.73 -17.64
CA THR A 340 8.96 6.65 -16.71
C THR A 340 7.88 7.47 -16.03
N VAL A 341 7.92 7.51 -14.70
CA VAL A 341 7.04 8.37 -13.90
C VAL A 341 7.92 9.43 -13.26
N THR A 342 7.74 10.68 -13.69
CA THR A 342 8.42 11.84 -13.10
C THR A 342 7.43 12.61 -12.25
N GLN A 343 7.72 12.74 -10.96
CA GLN A 343 6.91 13.54 -10.05
C GLN A 343 7.83 14.47 -9.26
N THR A 344 7.80 15.75 -9.60
CA THR A 344 8.40 16.87 -8.85
C THR A 344 7.49 17.27 -7.69
N PHE A 345 8.04 17.89 -6.65
CA PHE A 345 7.24 18.38 -5.51
C PHE A 345 6.17 19.37 -6.04
N GLU A 346 4.93 19.28 -5.54
CA GLU A 346 3.78 20.12 -5.94
C GLU A 346 3.19 19.91 -7.35
N GLN A 347 3.70 18.98 -8.18
CA GLN A 347 3.14 18.69 -9.51
C GLN A 347 2.45 17.33 -9.59
N THR A 348 1.39 17.24 -10.40
CA THR A 348 0.74 15.98 -10.77
C THR A 348 1.77 15.04 -11.39
N ALA A 349 1.78 13.77 -10.96
CA ALA A 349 2.72 12.78 -11.47
C ALA A 349 2.64 12.69 -13.01
N GLU A 350 3.72 13.04 -13.69
CA GLU A 350 3.79 13.01 -15.14
C GLU A 350 4.30 11.63 -15.58
N THR A 351 3.41 10.85 -16.19
CA THR A 351 3.77 9.54 -16.74
C THR A 351 4.12 9.66 -18.22
N LYS A 352 5.29 9.15 -18.57
CA LYS A 352 5.83 9.09 -19.94
C LYS A 352 6.06 7.65 -20.34
N VAL A 353 5.59 7.25 -21.51
CA VAL A 353 5.83 5.94 -22.11
C VAL A 353 6.82 6.08 -23.26
N HIS A 354 7.92 5.33 -23.19
CA HIS A 354 8.92 5.28 -24.25
C HIS A 354 8.59 4.12 -25.18
N VAL A 355 8.23 4.47 -26.41
CA VAL A 355 7.73 3.55 -27.43
C VAL A 355 8.68 3.54 -28.61
N CYS A 356 9.22 2.36 -28.96
CA CYS A 356 9.95 2.21 -30.20
C CYS A 356 8.97 1.85 -31.30
N ARG A 357 8.92 2.70 -32.32
CA ARG A 357 7.92 2.59 -33.39
C ARG A 357 8.25 1.42 -34.30
N LEU A 358 7.20 0.81 -34.81
CA LEU A 358 7.27 -0.17 -35.89
C LEU A 358 7.31 0.57 -37.23
N LYS A 359 8.21 0.14 -38.12
CA LYS A 359 8.30 0.64 -39.49
C LYS A 359 7.99 -0.50 -40.45
N ALA A 360 7.08 -0.25 -41.39
CA ALA A 360 6.72 -1.24 -42.40
C ALA A 360 7.95 -1.65 -43.22
N THR A 361 8.12 -2.96 -43.41
CA THR A 361 9.14 -3.52 -44.29
C THR A 361 8.65 -3.53 -45.75
N SER A 362 9.45 -4.07 -46.66
CA SER A 362 9.05 -4.16 -48.07
C SER A 362 7.88 -5.11 -48.25
N PHE A 363 6.79 -4.61 -48.85
CA PHE A 363 5.65 -5.45 -49.24
C PHE A 363 6.00 -6.42 -50.38
N PRO A 364 5.33 -7.59 -50.44
CA PRO A 364 5.38 -8.51 -51.58
C PRO A 364 5.10 -7.80 -52.91
N GLN A 365 5.71 -8.29 -54.00
CA GLN A 365 5.69 -7.61 -55.30
C GLN A 365 4.28 -7.47 -55.91
N ASN A 366 3.36 -8.35 -55.53
CA ASN A 366 1.96 -8.34 -55.95
C ASN A 366 1.08 -7.30 -55.21
N VAL A 367 1.60 -6.64 -54.16
CA VAL A 367 0.86 -5.60 -53.42
C VAL A 367 0.99 -4.27 -54.13
N ILE A 368 -0.15 -3.66 -54.44
CA ILE A 368 -0.24 -2.33 -55.04
C ILE A 368 0.10 -1.30 -53.96
N LYS A 369 1.20 -0.57 -54.18
CA LYS A 369 1.73 0.42 -53.24
C LYS A 369 1.12 1.79 -53.49
N TRP A 370 1.03 2.60 -52.44
CA TRP A 370 0.73 4.03 -52.56
C TRP A 370 1.78 4.75 -53.39
N LYS A 371 1.36 5.76 -54.16
CA LYS A 371 2.21 6.50 -55.11
C LYS A 371 3.44 7.13 -54.45
N ASP A 372 3.25 7.75 -53.30
CA ASP A 372 4.30 8.51 -52.62
C ASP A 372 5.20 7.66 -51.71
N LYS A 373 4.81 6.40 -51.44
CA LYS A 373 5.44 5.48 -50.47
C LYS A 373 5.57 6.05 -49.04
N SER A 374 5.03 7.24 -48.77
CA SER A 374 5.02 7.90 -47.46
C SER A 374 3.71 7.71 -46.72
N MET A 375 2.66 7.27 -47.42
CA MET A 375 1.39 6.93 -46.80
C MET A 375 1.57 5.90 -45.66
N PRO A 376 1.06 6.18 -44.45
CA PRO A 376 1.12 5.26 -43.34
C PRO A 376 0.28 4.00 -43.60
N VAL A 377 0.81 2.86 -43.19
CA VAL A 377 0.22 1.54 -43.41
C VAL A 377 0.07 0.84 -42.07
N GLY A 378 -1.15 0.39 -41.74
CA GLY A 378 -1.41 -0.35 -40.50
C GLY A 378 -1.62 -1.85 -40.68
N CYS A 379 -1.45 -2.38 -41.91
CA CYS A 379 -1.34 -3.81 -42.16
C CYS A 379 -0.04 -4.13 -42.90
N GLY A 380 0.56 -5.28 -42.59
CA GLY A 380 1.79 -5.75 -43.22
C GLY A 380 2.80 -6.33 -42.22
N THR A 381 4.03 -6.46 -42.68
CA THR A 381 5.17 -6.84 -41.85
C THR A 381 5.95 -5.59 -41.47
N PHE A 382 6.37 -5.53 -40.22
CA PHE A 382 7.04 -4.37 -39.64
C PHE A 382 8.31 -4.81 -38.93
N SER A 383 9.31 -3.94 -38.94
CA SER A 383 10.51 -4.06 -38.12
C SER A 383 10.54 -2.96 -37.06
N MET A 384 11.17 -3.25 -35.92
CA MET A 384 11.29 -2.28 -34.84
C MET A 384 12.38 -1.26 -35.16
N LEU A 385 12.06 0.03 -35.05
CA LEU A 385 13.07 1.07 -35.12
C LEU A 385 13.93 1.09 -33.85
N LYS A 386 15.22 1.37 -34.01
CA LYS A 386 16.16 1.51 -32.89
C LYS A 386 15.88 2.76 -32.04
N ASN A 387 15.27 3.78 -32.62
CA ASN A 387 14.93 5.01 -31.90
C ASN A 387 13.54 4.89 -31.26
N CYS A 388 13.43 5.38 -30.03
CA CYS A 388 12.20 5.30 -29.25
C CYS A 388 11.72 6.72 -28.94
N SER A 389 10.44 6.96 -29.23
CA SER A 389 9.77 8.24 -28.98
C SER A 389 9.09 8.21 -27.61
N THR A 390 9.06 9.35 -26.93
CA THR A 390 8.29 9.53 -25.71
C THR A 390 6.85 9.93 -26.07
N LEU A 391 5.88 9.19 -25.55
CA LEU A 391 4.45 9.49 -25.65
C LEU A 391 3.85 9.58 -24.23
N TYR A 392 2.65 10.14 -24.14
CA TYR A 392 1.84 10.10 -22.92
C TYR A 392 0.84 8.94 -22.99
N PRO A 393 0.46 8.33 -21.85
CA PRO A 393 -0.52 7.25 -21.81
C PRO A 393 -1.82 7.55 -22.56
N GLN A 394 -2.30 8.80 -22.53
CA GLN A 394 -3.51 9.23 -23.23
C GLN A 394 -3.42 9.16 -24.77
N HIS A 395 -2.21 9.11 -25.34
CA HIS A 395 -1.98 8.98 -26.78
C HIS A 395 -2.02 7.52 -27.25
N LEU A 396 -2.00 6.55 -26.33
CA LEU A 396 -2.17 5.13 -26.65
C LEU A 396 -3.67 4.82 -26.74
N THR A 397 -4.08 4.13 -27.80
CA THR A 397 -5.50 3.86 -28.07
C THR A 397 -5.87 2.46 -27.59
N HIS A 398 -5.30 1.43 -28.22
CA HIS A 398 -5.56 0.04 -27.92
C HIS A 398 -4.31 -0.83 -28.10
N GLN A 399 -4.29 -1.95 -27.39
CA GLN A 399 -3.22 -2.93 -27.48
C GLN A 399 -3.38 -3.75 -28.78
N ILE A 400 -2.26 -4.01 -29.44
CA ILE A 400 -2.19 -4.86 -30.64
C ILE A 400 -1.38 -6.11 -30.35
N PHE A 401 -1.63 -7.16 -31.13
CA PHE A 401 -1.01 -8.48 -30.95
C PHE A 401 -0.40 -8.94 -32.28
N PRO A 402 0.78 -8.42 -32.67
CA PRO A 402 1.42 -8.84 -33.90
C PRO A 402 1.92 -10.29 -33.79
N GLN A 403 1.95 -10.98 -34.92
CA GLN A 403 2.65 -12.26 -35.05
C GLN A 403 4.15 -12.01 -35.19
N THR A 404 4.93 -12.46 -34.20
CA THR A 404 6.39 -12.32 -34.18
C THR A 404 7.05 -13.39 -35.04
N SER A 405 8.05 -13.00 -35.83
CA SER A 405 8.92 -13.91 -36.60
C SER A 405 9.79 -14.77 -35.68
N MET A 406 10.34 -15.87 -36.23
CA MET A 406 11.20 -16.80 -35.48
C MET A 406 12.48 -16.14 -34.94
N ASP A 407 13.00 -15.13 -35.64
CA ASP A 407 14.19 -14.38 -35.23
C ASP A 407 13.88 -13.21 -34.27
N GLY A 408 12.59 -12.93 -34.01
CA GLY A 408 12.14 -11.89 -33.09
C GLY A 408 12.25 -10.46 -33.60
N ASN A 409 12.64 -10.26 -34.87
CA ASN A 409 12.92 -8.93 -35.43
C ASN A 409 11.77 -8.34 -36.26
N GLU A 410 10.88 -9.20 -36.76
CA GLU A 410 9.74 -8.81 -37.57
C GLU A 410 8.41 -9.12 -36.88
N PHE A 411 7.45 -8.23 -37.10
CA PHE A 411 6.13 -8.23 -36.48
C PHE A 411 5.10 -8.11 -37.59
N THR A 412 4.27 -9.12 -37.76
CA THR A 412 3.25 -9.15 -38.83
C THR A 412 1.87 -8.85 -38.25
N ILE A 413 1.18 -7.87 -38.84
CA ILE A 413 -0.17 -7.46 -38.49
C ILE A 413 -1.01 -7.55 -39.76
N LEU A 414 -1.82 -8.60 -39.87
CA LEU A 414 -2.66 -8.87 -41.04
C LEU A 414 -4.10 -9.13 -40.59
N PRO A 415 -5.09 -8.82 -41.44
CA PRO A 415 -6.48 -9.13 -41.13
C PRO A 415 -6.70 -10.65 -40.99
N LYS A 416 -7.30 -11.06 -39.87
CA LYS A 416 -7.65 -12.46 -39.57
C LYS A 416 -9.14 -12.63 -39.39
N VAL A 417 -9.65 -13.82 -39.73
CA VAL A 417 -11.07 -14.19 -39.58
C VAL A 417 -11.58 -13.85 -38.19
N GLY A 418 -12.75 -13.20 -38.14
CA GLY A 418 -13.41 -12.77 -36.91
C GLY A 418 -12.97 -11.40 -36.39
N GLN A 419 -11.85 -10.84 -36.85
CA GLN A 419 -11.39 -9.51 -36.42
C GLN A 419 -12.17 -8.40 -37.12
N LEU A 420 -12.32 -7.27 -36.42
CA LEU A 420 -12.81 -6.03 -37.00
C LEU A 420 -11.65 -5.17 -37.47
N TRP A 421 -11.86 -4.50 -38.59
CA TRP A 421 -10.87 -3.62 -39.20
C TRP A 421 -11.54 -2.38 -39.76
N VAL A 422 -10.84 -1.25 -39.65
CA VAL A 422 -11.17 -0.07 -40.43
C VAL A 422 -10.53 -0.20 -41.81
N ILE A 423 -11.29 0.12 -42.84
CA ILE A 423 -10.84 0.18 -44.22
C ILE A 423 -11.06 1.57 -44.80
N TYR A 424 -10.22 1.95 -45.77
CA TYR A 424 -10.51 3.13 -46.59
C TYR A 424 -11.70 2.84 -47.50
N ARG A 425 -12.74 3.68 -47.39
CA ARG A 425 -13.95 3.59 -48.21
C ARG A 425 -13.59 3.81 -49.68
N LEU A 426 -12.87 4.89 -49.95
CA LEU A 426 -12.25 5.21 -51.24
C LEU A 426 -10.76 4.87 -51.18
N TRP A 427 -10.32 3.95 -52.03
CA TRP A 427 -8.93 3.53 -52.12
C TRP A 427 -8.46 3.62 -53.57
N ALA A 428 -7.43 4.43 -53.82
CA ALA A 428 -6.80 4.52 -55.14
C ALA A 428 -5.28 4.60 -55.02
N PRO A 429 -4.51 3.89 -55.86
CA PRO A 429 -3.05 3.84 -55.76
C PRO A 429 -2.36 5.21 -55.91
N HIS A 430 -3.02 6.16 -56.58
CA HIS A 430 -2.50 7.49 -56.83
C HIS A 430 -2.66 8.46 -55.64
N PHE A 431 -3.42 8.08 -54.61
CA PHE A 431 -3.48 8.86 -53.37
C PHE A 431 -2.12 8.84 -52.66
N GLY A 432 -1.84 9.95 -51.99
CA GLY A 432 -0.67 10.12 -51.13
C GLY A 432 -1.08 10.71 -49.78
N VAL A 433 -0.09 10.95 -48.93
CA VAL A 433 -0.25 11.40 -47.55
C VAL A 433 -1.04 12.70 -47.44
N GLY A 434 -0.97 13.60 -48.44
CA GLY A 434 -1.76 14.84 -48.46
C GLY A 434 -3.29 14.61 -48.46
N ALA A 435 -3.76 13.45 -48.94
CA ALA A 435 -5.19 13.10 -48.86
C ALA A 435 -5.67 12.88 -47.41
N LEU A 436 -4.74 12.64 -46.46
CA LEU A 436 -5.05 12.54 -45.03
C LEU A 436 -5.26 13.93 -44.40
N ASP A 437 -4.43 14.90 -44.79
CA ASP A 437 -4.49 16.29 -44.28
C ASP A 437 -5.75 17.03 -44.73
N GLU A 438 -6.24 16.71 -45.93
CA GLU A 438 -7.44 17.34 -46.49
C GLU A 438 -8.75 16.72 -45.98
N HIS A 439 -8.70 15.74 -45.06
CA HIS A 439 -9.84 14.91 -44.65
C HIS A 439 -10.60 14.26 -45.82
N CYS A 440 -9.90 14.02 -46.94
CA CYS A 440 -10.48 13.49 -48.17
C CYS A 440 -10.74 11.97 -48.12
N LEU A 441 -10.34 11.29 -47.04
CA LEU A 441 -10.52 9.85 -46.90
C LEU A 441 -11.62 9.49 -45.90
N ASP A 442 -12.65 8.87 -46.45
CA ASP A 442 -13.68 8.20 -45.69
C ASP A 442 -13.27 6.80 -45.26
N PHE A 443 -13.84 6.35 -44.15
CA PHE A 443 -13.62 5.03 -43.59
C PHE A 443 -14.89 4.20 -43.58
N ASP A 444 -14.75 2.88 -43.66
CA ASP A 444 -15.78 1.92 -43.29
C ASP A 444 -15.20 0.95 -42.27
N MET A 445 -16.07 0.36 -41.44
CA MET A 445 -15.66 -0.75 -40.58
C MET A 445 -16.16 -2.07 -41.14
N VAL A 446 -15.31 -3.08 -41.11
CA VAL A 446 -15.62 -4.41 -41.61
C VAL A 446 -15.22 -5.50 -40.63
N GLN A 447 -15.94 -6.63 -40.67
CA GLN A 447 -15.51 -7.89 -40.07
C GLN A 447 -14.88 -8.78 -41.16
N VAL A 448 -13.74 -9.39 -40.87
CA VAL A 448 -13.11 -10.37 -41.76
C VAL A 448 -13.81 -11.73 -41.63
N LEU A 449 -14.29 -12.26 -42.75
CA LEU A 449 -14.98 -13.55 -42.83
C LEU A 449 -14.07 -14.67 -43.37
N ASP A 450 -13.09 -14.34 -44.21
CA ASP A 450 -12.13 -15.27 -44.80
C ASP A 450 -10.80 -14.52 -45.07
N ASP A 451 -9.67 -15.15 -44.77
CA ASP A 451 -8.31 -14.63 -44.97
C ASP A 451 -7.38 -15.61 -45.73
N ALA A 452 -7.91 -16.67 -46.35
CA ALA A 452 -7.10 -17.73 -46.97
C ALA A 452 -6.35 -17.31 -48.24
N PHE A 453 -6.99 -16.51 -49.11
CA PHE A 453 -6.40 -16.04 -50.37
C PHE A 453 -6.65 -14.54 -50.54
N ASN A 454 -7.92 -14.16 -50.71
CA ASN A 454 -8.38 -12.77 -50.67
C ASN A 454 -9.18 -12.58 -49.38
N TYR A 455 -9.37 -11.33 -48.97
CA TYR A 455 -10.10 -11.03 -47.75
C TYR A 455 -11.58 -10.89 -48.05
N LYS A 456 -12.39 -11.88 -47.67
CA LYS A 456 -13.85 -11.74 -47.69
C LYS A 456 -14.26 -10.98 -46.44
N VAL A 457 -14.99 -9.88 -46.59
CA VAL A 457 -15.33 -8.98 -45.50
C VAL A 457 -16.81 -8.65 -45.48
N LEU A 458 -17.34 -8.38 -44.29
CA LEU A 458 -18.71 -7.92 -44.04
C LEU A 458 -18.66 -6.48 -43.52
N ALA A 459 -19.34 -5.56 -44.22
CA ALA A 459 -19.52 -4.19 -43.75
C ALA A 459 -20.34 -4.14 -42.47
N LEU A 460 -19.94 -3.27 -41.55
CA LEU A 460 -20.65 -3.02 -40.30
C LEU A 460 -21.22 -1.60 -40.29
N GLU A 461 -22.42 -1.45 -39.75
CA GLU A 461 -23.06 -0.15 -39.53
C GLU A 461 -23.10 0.17 -38.02
N GLN A 462 -22.97 1.45 -37.69
CA GLN A 462 -23.09 1.90 -36.31
C GLN A 462 -24.55 1.87 -35.88
N VAL A 463 -24.80 1.40 -34.66
CA VAL A 463 -26.10 1.42 -34.01
C VAL A 463 -26.10 2.48 -32.93
N LEU A 464 -27.06 3.41 -33.00
CA LEU A 464 -27.27 4.39 -31.93
C LEU A 464 -28.06 3.72 -30.81
N VAL A 465 -27.41 3.53 -29.67
CA VAL A 465 -28.05 3.06 -28.44
C VAL A 465 -28.25 4.28 -27.53
N THR A 466 -29.44 4.46 -26.97
CA THR A 466 -29.88 5.68 -26.26
C THR A 466 -29.25 5.91 -24.88
N SER A 467 -27.99 5.55 -24.65
CA SER A 467 -27.32 5.77 -23.37
C SER A 467 -26.00 6.53 -23.51
N GLU A 468 -25.61 7.24 -22.45
CA GLU A 468 -24.36 8.03 -22.32
C GLU A 468 -23.09 7.14 -22.27
N GLU A 469 -23.05 6.08 -23.07
CA GLU A 469 -21.95 5.13 -23.07
C GLU A 469 -20.71 5.70 -23.78
N LYS A 470 -19.55 5.47 -23.17
CA LYS A 470 -18.25 5.87 -23.72
C LYS A 470 -17.89 5.08 -25.00
N ASN A 471 -18.49 3.92 -25.20
CA ASN A 471 -18.21 2.99 -26.29
C ASN A 471 -19.27 3.09 -27.39
N LYS A 472 -18.88 2.70 -28.61
CA LYS A 472 -19.75 2.69 -29.81
C LYS A 472 -20.15 1.25 -30.13
N PHE A 473 -21.34 1.08 -30.71
CA PHE A 473 -21.88 -0.24 -31.03
C PHE A 473 -22.08 -0.41 -32.53
N PHE A 474 -21.77 -1.60 -33.02
CA PHE A 474 -21.85 -1.91 -34.44
C PHE A 474 -22.51 -3.26 -34.68
N ARG A 475 -23.20 -3.40 -35.81
CA ARG A 475 -23.79 -4.66 -36.28
C ARG A 475 -23.51 -4.86 -37.76
N ALA A 476 -23.82 -6.05 -38.28
CA ALA A 476 -23.82 -6.30 -39.71
C ALA A 476 -24.67 -5.26 -40.45
N ALA A 477 -24.09 -4.59 -41.43
CA ALA A 477 -24.78 -3.57 -42.20
C ALA A 477 -25.96 -4.18 -42.96
N LYS A 478 -27.09 -3.46 -43.02
CA LYS A 478 -28.25 -3.87 -43.84
C LYS A 478 -28.06 -3.49 -45.31
N SER A 479 -27.32 -2.41 -45.56
CA SER A 479 -27.01 -1.88 -46.90
C SER A 479 -25.72 -1.05 -46.87
N ARG A 480 -25.07 -0.88 -48.03
CA ARG A 480 -23.95 0.07 -48.22
C ARG A 480 -24.40 1.29 -49.04
N PRO A 481 -23.84 2.49 -48.80
CA PRO A 481 -24.15 3.69 -49.57
C PRO A 481 -23.94 3.54 -51.09
N SER A 482 -24.72 4.30 -51.87
CA SER A 482 -24.80 4.16 -53.33
C SER A 482 -23.54 4.58 -54.11
N TYR A 483 -22.61 5.29 -53.48
CA TYR A 483 -21.36 5.72 -54.10
C TYR A 483 -20.20 4.74 -53.84
N CYS A 484 -20.49 3.56 -53.27
CA CYS A 484 -19.51 2.51 -52.99
C CYS A 484 -19.34 1.48 -54.14
N TYR A 485 -19.91 1.73 -55.32
CA TYR A 485 -20.20 0.68 -56.32
C TYR A 485 -19.14 0.44 -57.40
N ASP A 486 -18.01 1.14 -57.40
CA ASP A 486 -17.17 1.11 -58.60
C ASP A 486 -16.35 -0.18 -58.78
N GLU A 487 -16.06 -0.94 -57.71
CA GLU A 487 -15.33 -2.24 -57.81
C GLU A 487 -15.84 -3.37 -56.90
N ASP A 488 -16.42 -3.09 -55.73
CA ASP A 488 -16.79 -4.11 -54.74
C ASP A 488 -18.20 -4.70 -54.91
N GLY A 489 -19.01 -4.09 -55.78
CA GLY A 489 -20.44 -4.38 -55.90
C GLY A 489 -21.29 -3.86 -54.71
N PRO A 490 -22.62 -3.96 -54.81
CA PRO A 490 -23.54 -3.37 -53.85
C PRO A 490 -23.73 -4.17 -52.56
N GLY A 491 -23.17 -5.38 -52.50
CA GLY A 491 -23.31 -6.27 -51.36
C GLY A 491 -22.63 -5.74 -50.11
N VAL A 492 -23.24 -6.01 -48.95
CA VAL A 492 -22.62 -5.78 -47.64
C VAL A 492 -21.46 -6.74 -47.37
N ILE A 493 -21.42 -7.87 -48.10
CA ILE A 493 -20.29 -8.79 -48.15
C ILE A 493 -19.57 -8.59 -49.48
N PHE A 494 -18.26 -8.36 -49.43
CA PHE A 494 -17.42 -8.16 -50.61
C PHE A 494 -16.01 -8.71 -50.38
N THR A 495 -15.19 -8.71 -51.43
CA THR A 495 -13.85 -9.28 -51.39
C THR A 495 -12.80 -8.23 -51.68
N ILE A 496 -11.86 -8.05 -50.76
CA ILE A 496 -10.67 -7.22 -50.96
C ILE A 496 -9.54 -8.13 -51.44
N PRO A 497 -9.04 -7.95 -52.67
CA PRO A 497 -7.92 -8.75 -53.16
C PRO A 497 -6.67 -8.58 -52.30
N GLN A 498 -5.85 -9.62 -52.18
CA GLN A 498 -4.58 -9.53 -51.43
C GLN A 498 -3.65 -8.43 -51.97
N SER A 499 -3.70 -8.19 -53.29
CA SER A 499 -2.96 -7.11 -53.95
C SER A 499 -3.38 -5.71 -53.46
N LYS A 500 -4.59 -5.56 -52.91
CA LYS A 500 -5.14 -4.32 -52.35
C LYS A 500 -5.15 -4.32 -50.82
N MET A 501 -4.30 -5.12 -50.15
CA MET A 501 -4.32 -5.20 -48.67
C MET A 501 -4.11 -3.84 -47.98
N LEU A 502 -3.44 -2.88 -48.63
CA LEU A 502 -3.25 -1.53 -48.07
C LEU A 502 -4.55 -0.72 -47.94
N ARG A 503 -5.69 -1.28 -48.36
CA ARG A 503 -7.02 -0.75 -48.04
C ARG A 503 -7.37 -0.91 -46.55
N PHE A 504 -6.75 -1.85 -45.84
CA PHE A 504 -6.89 -2.00 -44.41
C PHE A 504 -6.07 -0.92 -43.68
N SER A 505 -6.76 -0.07 -42.91
CA SER A 505 -6.16 1.02 -42.16
C SER A 505 -5.54 0.51 -40.85
N HIS A 506 -6.35 -0.04 -39.95
CA HIS A 506 -5.91 -0.56 -38.65
C HIS A 506 -6.96 -1.53 -38.06
N PRO A 507 -6.55 -2.48 -37.19
CA PRO A 507 -7.47 -3.38 -36.51
C PRO A 507 -8.24 -2.66 -35.40
N ILE A 508 -9.43 -3.15 -35.09
CA ILE A 508 -10.30 -2.64 -34.03
C ILE A 508 -10.59 -3.76 -33.03
N PRO A 509 -10.13 -3.64 -31.77
CA PRO A 509 -10.57 -4.52 -30.72
C PRO A 509 -12.05 -4.29 -30.41
N ALA A 510 -12.83 -5.36 -30.41
CA ALA A 510 -14.25 -5.32 -30.10
C ALA A 510 -14.65 -6.48 -29.20
N SER A 511 -15.64 -6.24 -28.33
CA SER A 511 -16.29 -7.27 -27.53
C SER A 511 -17.68 -7.53 -28.09
N ARG A 512 -18.14 -8.80 -28.09
CA ARG A 512 -19.53 -9.11 -28.47
C ARG A 512 -20.41 -8.96 -27.24
N VAL A 513 -21.43 -8.13 -27.35
CA VAL A 513 -22.42 -7.86 -26.30
C VAL A 513 -23.82 -8.07 -26.83
N THR A 514 -24.77 -8.41 -25.96
CA THR A 514 -26.18 -8.48 -26.33
C THR A 514 -26.89 -7.31 -25.69
N LYS A 515 -27.59 -6.49 -26.49
CA LYS A 515 -28.28 -5.30 -26.02
C LYS A 515 -29.68 -5.20 -26.61
N GLU A 516 -30.57 -4.58 -25.87
CA GLU A 516 -31.90 -4.22 -26.37
C GLU A 516 -31.77 -2.98 -27.27
N VAL A 517 -32.24 -3.10 -28.51
CA VAL A 517 -32.32 -2.02 -29.50
C VAL A 517 -33.70 -2.09 -30.12
N ASP A 518 -34.46 -1.00 -30.03
CA ASP A 518 -35.84 -0.92 -30.52
C ASP A 518 -36.78 -2.04 -30.00
N GLY A 519 -36.55 -2.52 -28.77
CA GLY A 519 -37.34 -3.58 -28.12
C GLY A 519 -36.90 -5.01 -28.45
N GLU A 520 -35.83 -5.19 -29.24
CA GLU A 520 -35.28 -6.51 -29.57
C GLU A 520 -33.85 -6.68 -29.01
N MET A 521 -33.55 -7.88 -28.49
CA MET A 521 -32.20 -8.24 -28.04
C MET A 521 -31.32 -8.60 -29.24
N ILE A 522 -30.37 -7.73 -29.57
CA ILE A 522 -29.45 -7.88 -30.72
C ILE A 522 -28.02 -8.05 -30.23
N VAL A 523 -27.26 -8.94 -30.88
CA VAL A 523 -25.81 -9.07 -30.66
C VAL A 523 -25.07 -7.98 -31.42
N LEU A 524 -24.32 -7.16 -30.70
CA LEU A 524 -23.55 -6.03 -31.21
C LEU A 524 -22.05 -6.21 -30.91
N PHE A 525 -21.23 -5.54 -31.72
CA PHE A 525 -19.82 -5.32 -31.43
C PHE A 525 -19.67 -4.01 -30.66
N GLU A 526 -19.21 -4.09 -29.42
CA GLU A 526 -18.83 -2.95 -28.61
C GLU A 526 -17.38 -2.57 -28.89
N VAL A 527 -17.15 -1.31 -29.26
CA VAL A 527 -15.87 -0.76 -29.67
C VAL A 527 -15.54 0.48 -28.85
N ASP A 528 -14.30 0.58 -28.36
CA ASP A 528 -13.79 1.78 -27.71
C ASP A 528 -13.65 2.91 -28.74
N LYS A 529 -14.26 4.07 -28.45
CA LYS A 529 -14.21 5.25 -29.33
C LYS A 529 -12.78 5.70 -29.66
N LYS A 530 -11.79 5.47 -28.79
CA LYS A 530 -10.38 5.84 -29.04
C LYS A 530 -9.73 5.00 -30.13
N ALA A 531 -10.27 3.83 -30.43
CA ALA A 531 -9.80 3.00 -31.52
C ALA A 531 -10.35 3.44 -32.87
N LEU A 532 -11.41 4.26 -32.91
CA LEU A 532 -12.05 4.70 -34.14
C LEU A 532 -11.31 5.88 -34.79
N PRO A 533 -11.50 6.09 -36.12
CA PRO A 533 -11.03 7.30 -36.79
C PRO A 533 -11.58 8.57 -36.14
N TYR A 534 -10.83 9.66 -36.22
CA TYR A 534 -11.27 10.95 -35.70
C TYR A 534 -12.61 11.37 -36.34
N GLY A 535 -13.58 11.74 -35.51
CA GLY A 535 -14.92 12.17 -35.94
C GLY A 535 -16.03 11.10 -35.92
N TRP A 536 -15.74 9.86 -35.51
CA TRP A 536 -16.72 8.76 -35.41
C TRP A 536 -17.43 8.62 -34.05
#